data_AF-A0A257S3U3-F1
#
_entry.id   AF-A0A257S3U3-F1
#
_cell.length_a   1.000
_cell.length_b   1.000
_cell.length_c   1.000
_cell.angle_alpha   90.00
_cell.angle_beta   90.00
_cell.angle_gamma   90.00
#
_symmetry.space_group_name_H-M   'P 1'
#
loop_
_entity.id
_entity.type
_entity.pdbx_description
1 polymer ?
#
loop_
_entity_poly.entity_id
_entity_poly.type
_entity_poly.pdbx_seq_one_letter_code
_entity_poly.pdbx_strand_id
1 'polypeptide(L)' 'PDDFIAGQLKGIVGVVMRIDTMIAKRKLSQNRLPADRAGVIAALAESGRTEEAALMREREAAADRPGPEPSPRPRG' A
#
# COMPACT_ATOMS: atom_id res chain seq x y z
N PRO A 1 -41.02 3.89 23.71
CA PRO A 1 -39.88 3.40 22.89
C PRO A 1 -39.42 4.44 21.87
N ASP A 2 -40.37 5.06 21.17
CA ASP A 2 -40.09 5.99 20.08
C ASP A 2 -39.42 7.29 20.56
N ASP A 3 -39.85 7.84 21.71
CA ASP A 3 -39.24 9.05 22.28
C ASP A 3 -37.77 8.83 22.69
N PHE A 4 -37.45 7.61 23.13
CA PHE A 4 -36.09 7.21 23.49
C PHE A 4 -35.21 7.14 22.23
N ILE A 5 -35.70 6.51 21.16
CA ILE A 5 -34.99 6.43 19.87
C ILE A 5 -34.81 7.83 19.27
N ALA A 6 -35.85 8.67 19.29
CA ALA A 6 -35.79 10.05 18.83
C ALA A 6 -34.78 10.89 19.63
N GLY A 7 -34.65 10.65 20.93
CA GLY A 7 -33.63 11.26 21.79
C GLY A 7 -32.22 10.87 21.38
N GLN A 8 -31.98 9.58 21.09
CA GLN A 8 -30.68 9.08 20.65
C GLN A 8 -30.25 9.66 19.30
N LEU A 9 -31.18 9.79 18.35
CA LEU A 9 -30.90 10.35 17.02
C LEU A 9 -30.47 11.82 17.06
N LYS A 10 -30.95 12.61 18.03
CA LYS A 10 -30.56 14.03 18.19
C LYS A 10 -29.06 14.21 18.50
N GLY A 11 -28.41 13.18 19.06
CA GLY A 11 -26.97 13.22 19.38
C GLY A 11 -26.06 12.78 18.24
N ILE A 12 -26.61 12.33 17.09
CA ILE A 12 -25.83 11.76 15.99
C ILE A 12 -25.59 12.82 14.93
N VAL A 13 -24.31 13.06 14.62
CA VAL A 13 -23.90 13.87 13.46
C VAL A 13 -23.51 12.94 12.33
N GLY A 14 -24.32 12.93 11.27
CA GLY A 14 -23.97 12.25 10.03
C GLY A 14 -22.94 13.04 9.23
N VAL A 15 -21.84 12.40 8.83
CA VAL A 15 -20.87 12.97 7.90
C VAL A 15 -20.77 12.11 6.65
N VAL A 16 -20.59 12.75 5.50
CA VAL A 16 -20.37 12.08 4.22
C VAL A 16 -19.06 12.61 3.65
N MET A 17 -18.13 11.69 3.36
CA MET A 17 -16.86 12.02 2.73
C MET A 17 -16.79 11.35 1.36
N ARG A 18 -16.68 12.16 0.31
CA ARG A 18 -16.38 11.70 -1.04
C ARG A 18 -14.87 11.54 -1.17
N ILE A 19 -14.43 10.37 -1.61
CA ILE A 19 -13.01 10.12 -1.86
C ILE A 19 -12.66 10.71 -3.22
N ASP A 20 -11.90 11.81 -3.24
CA ASP A 20 -11.39 12.41 -4.48
C ASP A 20 -10.07 11.76 -4.91
N THR A 21 -9.20 11.37 -3.97
CA THR A 21 -7.94 10.68 -4.25
C THR A 21 -7.51 9.86 -3.04
N MET A 22 -6.90 8.71 -3.28
CA MET A 22 -6.34 7.84 -2.26
C MET A 22 -4.92 7.43 -2.65
N ILE A 23 -3.96 7.66 -1.76
CA ILE A 23 -2.57 7.26 -1.96
C ILE A 23 -2.26 6.12 -0.99
N ALA A 24 -2.04 4.92 -1.52
CA ALA A 24 -1.58 3.77 -0.75
C ALA A 24 -0.07 3.59 -0.90
N LYS A 25 0.61 3.24 0.20
CA LYS A 25 2.03 2.88 0.20
C LYS A 25 2.20 1.46 0.73
N ARG A 26 2.70 0.54 -0.11
CA ARG A 26 3.12 -0.79 0.34
C ARG A 26 4.56 -0.71 0.85
N LYS A 27 4.76 -0.87 2.16
CA LYS A 27 6.09 -0.80 2.78
C LYS A 27 6.75 -2.18 2.76
N LEU A 28 7.49 -2.46 1.69
CA LEU A 28 8.10 -3.77 1.41
C LEU A 28 9.64 -3.70 1.51
N SER A 29 10.15 -3.02 2.54
CA SER A 29 11.59 -2.94 2.83
C SER A 29 12.46 -2.46 1.65
N GLN A 30 12.00 -1.44 0.93
CA GLN A 30 12.65 -0.91 -0.28
C GLN A 30 14.12 -0.46 -0.11
N ASN A 31 14.61 -0.25 1.12
CA ASN A 31 15.98 0.19 1.43
C ASN A 31 16.89 -0.93 1.99
N ARG A 32 16.53 -2.21 1.79
CA ARG A 32 17.34 -3.36 2.23
C ARG A 32 18.20 -3.91 1.09
N LEU A 33 19.21 -4.71 1.38
CA LEU A 33 20.00 -5.39 0.35
C LEU A 33 19.16 -6.44 -0.38
N PRO A 34 19.44 -6.75 -1.67
CA PRO A 34 18.69 -7.76 -2.42
C PRO A 34 18.65 -9.14 -1.73
N ALA A 35 19.76 -9.55 -1.11
CA ALA A 35 19.86 -10.81 -0.38
C ALA A 35 18.92 -10.87 0.83
N ASP A 36 18.78 -9.76 1.58
CA ASP A 36 17.86 -9.67 2.71
C ASP A 36 16.40 -9.82 2.25
N ARG A 37 16.05 -9.20 1.13
CA ARG A 37 14.68 -9.25 0.59
C ARG A 37 14.35 -10.65 0.06
N ALA A 38 15.30 -11.33 -0.59
CA ALA A 38 15.16 -12.71 -1.01
C ALA A 38 14.95 -13.66 0.20
N GLY A 39 15.72 -13.49 1.27
CA GLY A 39 15.55 -14.26 2.51
C GLY A 39 14.19 -14.05 3.16
N VAL A 40 13.69 -12.81 3.18
CA VAL A 40 12.34 -12.49 3.70
C VAL A 40 11.25 -13.13 2.82
N ILE A 41 11.36 -13.08 1.49
CA ILE A 41 10.40 -13.72 0.58
C ILE A 41 10.30 -15.23 0.86
N ALA A 42 11.44 -15.90 1.06
CA ALA A 42 11.49 -17.32 1.36
C ALA A 42 10.81 -17.63 2.71
N ALA A 43 11.20 -16.91 3.77
CA ALA A 43 10.63 -17.09 5.10
C ALA A 43 9.12 -16.79 5.14
N LEU A 44 8.65 -15.78 4.40
CA LEU A 44 7.23 -15.47 4.29
C LEU A 44 6.46 -16.61 3.62
N ALA A 45 6.98 -17.17 2.53
CA ALA A 45 6.37 -18.30 1.84
C ALA A 45 6.30 -19.55 2.73
N GLU A 46 7.38 -19.86 3.45
CA GLU A 46 7.43 -20.99 4.40
C GLU A 46 6.46 -20.81 5.58
N SER A 47 6.27 -19.57 6.04
CA SER A 47 5.31 -19.26 7.12
C SER A 47 3.84 -19.20 6.68
N GLY A 48 3.53 -19.55 5.43
CA GLY A 48 2.17 -19.53 4.89
C GLY A 48 1.65 -18.14 4.52
N ARG A 49 2.47 -17.08 4.66
CA ARG A 49 2.16 -15.70 4.26
C ARG A 49 2.45 -15.50 2.78
N THR A 50 1.81 -16.34 1.96
CA THR A 50 2.05 -16.45 0.52
C THR A 50 1.74 -15.18 -0.25
N GLU A 51 0.71 -14.42 0.17
CA GLU A 51 0.35 -13.13 -0.42
C GLU A 51 1.44 -12.07 -0.19
N GLU A 52 1.98 -11.97 1.02
CA GLU A 52 3.07 -11.03 1.34
C GLU A 52 4.34 -11.39 0.56
N ALA A 53 4.67 -12.68 0.47
CA ALA A 53 5.77 -13.17 -0.35
C ALA A 53 5.58 -12.84 -1.83
N ALA A 54 4.36 -12.99 -2.36
CA ALA A 54 4.04 -12.66 -3.76
C ALA A 54 4.20 -11.16 -4.05
N LEU A 55 3.71 -10.31 -3.15
CA LEU A 55 3.84 -8.85 -3.26
C LEU A 55 5.31 -8.39 -3.24
N MET A 56 6.14 -9.02 -2.42
CA MET A 56 7.57 -8.72 -2.40
C MET A 56 8.27 -9.17 -3.69
N ARG A 57 7.93 -10.35 -4.25
CA ARG A 57 8.47 -10.78 -5.56
C ARG A 57 8.08 -9.83 -6.69
N GLU A 58 6.81 -9.41 -6.75
CA GLU A 58 6.34 -8.46 -7.75
C GLU A 58 7.10 -7.13 -7.65
N ARG A 59 7.37 -6.68 -6.42
CA ARG A 59 8.14 -5.44 -6.21
C ARG A 59 9.60 -5.56 -6.62
N GLU A 60 10.25 -6.72 -6.39
CA GLU A 60 11.61 -6.98 -6.90
C GLU A 60 11.65 -6.91 -8.42
N ALA A 61 10.71 -7.57 -9.11
CA ALA A 61 10.63 -7.55 -10.57
C ALA A 61 10.39 -6.12 -11.13
N ALA A 62 9.61 -5.31 -10.41
CA ALA A 62 9.37 -3.92 -10.80
C ALA A 62 10.58 -3.00 -10.54
N ALA A 63 11.45 -3.33 -9.59
CA ALA A 63 12.68 -2.57 -9.31
C ALA A 63 13.78 -2.83 -10.35
N ASP A 64 13.78 -4.01 -10.98
CA ASP A 64 14.74 -4.40 -12.01
C ASP A 64 14.37 -3.86 -13.42
N ARG A 65 13.18 -3.29 -13.57
CA ARG A 65 12.77 -2.67 -14.83
C ARG A 65 13.59 -1.41 -15.09
N PRO A 66 14.15 -1.21 -16.30
CA PRO A 66 14.80 0.04 -16.65
C PRO A 66 13.83 1.21 -16.44
N GLY A 67 14.32 2.27 -15.80
CA GLY A 67 13.53 3.48 -15.55
C GLY A 67 13.10 4.14 -16.88
N PRO A 68 12.06 4.98 -16.85
CA PRO A 68 11.70 5.79 -18.00
C PRO A 68 12.93 6.62 -18.44
N GLU A 69 13.12 6.78 -19.75
CA GLU A 69 14.21 7.60 -20.29
C GLU A 69 14.19 8.99 -19.61
N PRO A 70 15.36 9.49 -19.14
CA PRO A 70 15.41 10.81 -18.54
C PRO A 70 14.95 11.85 -19.56
N SER A 71 14.05 12.73 -19.13
CA SER A 71 13.57 13.85 -19.94
C SER A 71 14.77 14.64 -20.51
N PRO A 72 14.79 14.96 -21.81
CA PRO A 72 15.91 15.66 -22.41
C PRO A 72 16.13 16.99 -21.70
N ARG A 73 17.35 17.18 -21.15
CA ARG A 73 17.72 18.44 -20.51
C ARG A 73 17.58 19.57 -21.53
N PRO A 74 16.93 20.70 -21.20
CA PRO A 74 16.87 21.83 -22.11
C PRO A 74 18.28 22.34 -22.38
N ARG A 75 18.65 22.44 -23.66
CA ARG A 75 19.85 23.16 -24.10
C ARG A 75 19.61 24.64 -23.84
N GLY A 76 20.22 25.16 -22.78
CA GLY A 76 20.55 26.57 -22.67
C GLY A 76 21.74 26.91 -23.55
#